data_AF-A0A933XTI2-F1
#
_entry.id   AF-A0A933XTI2-F1
#
_cell.length_a   1.000
_cell.length_b   1.000
_cell.length_c   1.000
_cell.angle_alpha   90.00
_cell.angle_beta   90.00
_cell.angle_gamma   90.00
#
_symmetry.space_group_name_H-M   'P 1'
#
loop_
_entity.id
_entity.type
_entity.pdbx_description
1 polymer ?
#
loop_
_entity_poly.entity_id
_entity_poly.type
_entity_poly.pdbx_seq_one_letter_code
_entity_poly.pdbx_strand_id
1 'polypeptide(L)'
;MRGTKRATVFFMLVLFLFLGGLGSAEQPERRELLQSFQLKVTGLDCEKCIPDVRKSLMKVSGVRDAEVTAFDKSGSQVQVEVVPKTASGEELVSALRSAGFKAQIIAVGEPRMVSLTRNSGFSLFGLFE
;
A
#
# COMPACT_ATOMS: atom_id res chain seq x y z
N MET A 1 -54.70 -16.22 26.35
CA MET A 1 -53.51 -15.39 26.67
C MET A 1 -52.25 -16.09 26.18
N ARG A 2 -51.54 -15.53 25.17
CA ARG A 2 -50.18 -15.86 24.64
C ARG A 2 -50.19 -16.02 23.11
N GLY A 3 -50.09 -14.91 22.35
CA GLY A 3 -49.95 -15.00 20.89
C GLY A 3 -49.53 -13.70 20.20
N THR A 4 -49.98 -12.54 20.68
CA THR A 4 -49.79 -11.27 19.96
C THR A 4 -48.44 -10.58 20.17
N LYS A 5 -47.66 -10.93 21.22
CA LYS A 5 -46.40 -10.24 21.53
C LYS A 5 -45.26 -10.54 20.55
N ARG A 6 -45.24 -11.74 19.93
CA ARG A 6 -44.14 -12.13 19.03
C ARG A 6 -44.23 -11.45 17.66
N ALA A 7 -45.45 -11.25 17.15
CA ALA A 7 -45.67 -10.61 15.86
C ALA A 7 -45.36 -9.10 15.89
N THR A 8 -45.70 -8.40 16.99
CA THR A 8 -45.41 -6.96 17.11
C THR A 8 -43.91 -6.69 17.27
N VAL A 9 -43.18 -7.55 18.00
CA VAL A 9 -41.71 -7.44 18.14
C VAL A 9 -41.02 -7.69 16.81
N PHE A 10 -41.45 -8.69 16.04
CA PHE A 10 -40.89 -8.94 14.70
C PHE A 10 -41.17 -7.78 13.75
N PHE A 11 -42.40 -7.25 13.74
CA PHE A 11 -42.76 -6.13 12.88
C PHE A 11 -42.01 -4.84 13.25
N MET A 12 -41.80 -4.56 14.54
CA MET A 12 -40.98 -3.42 14.98
C MET A 12 -39.51 -3.58 14.63
N LEU A 13 -38.95 -4.79 14.73
CA LEU A 13 -37.54 -5.05 14.41
C LEU A 13 -37.29 -4.94 12.90
N VAL A 14 -38.24 -5.41 12.07
CA VAL A 14 -38.19 -5.24 10.61
C VAL A 14 -38.39 -3.76 10.23
N LEU A 15 -39.26 -3.03 10.92
CA LEU A 15 -39.45 -1.59 10.71
C LEU A 15 -38.21 -0.78 11.13
N PHE A 16 -37.50 -1.19 12.19
CA PHE A 16 -36.24 -0.58 12.61
C PHE A 16 -35.10 -0.85 11.62
N LEU A 17 -35.09 -2.03 10.97
CA LEU A 17 -34.16 -2.33 9.88
C LEU A 17 -34.49 -1.56 8.59
N PHE A 18 -35.78 -1.35 8.31
CA PHE A 18 -36.21 -0.63 7.10
C PHE A 18 -36.19 0.90 7.24
N LEU A 19 -36.36 1.46 8.45
CA LEU A 19 -36.30 2.91 8.69
C LEU A 19 -34.98 3.39 9.33
N GLY A 20 -34.18 2.49 9.90
CA GLY A 20 -33.03 2.81 10.76
C GLY A 20 -31.69 2.26 10.28
N GLY A 21 -31.52 2.04 8.97
CA GLY A 21 -30.26 1.64 8.37
C GLY A 21 -29.28 2.78 8.06
N LEU A 22 -29.18 3.81 8.92
CA LEU A 22 -28.03 4.73 8.95
C LEU A 22 -26.84 4.02 9.61
N GLY A 23 -26.39 2.94 8.96
CA GLY A 23 -25.12 2.29 9.26
C GLY A 23 -24.03 3.02 8.50
N SER A 24 -23.51 4.07 9.11
CA SER A 24 -22.30 4.79 8.70
C SER A 24 -21.22 3.80 8.24
N ALA A 25 -21.00 3.69 6.94
CA ALA A 25 -19.68 3.37 6.43
C ALA A 25 -18.96 4.71 6.27
N GLU A 26 -18.68 5.34 7.42
CA GLU A 26 -17.60 6.30 7.57
C GLU A 26 -16.38 5.64 6.92
N GLN A 27 -16.06 6.03 5.69
CA GLN A 27 -14.85 5.59 5.04
C GLN A 27 -13.73 6.16 5.89
N PRO A 28 -12.93 5.34 6.59
CA PRO A 28 -11.75 5.88 7.22
C PRO A 28 -10.91 6.41 6.07
N GLU A 29 -10.69 7.72 6.03
CA GLU A 29 -9.45 8.27 5.50
C GLU A 29 -8.33 7.46 6.16
N ARG A 30 -7.91 6.37 5.53
CA ARG A 30 -6.88 5.47 6.06
C ARG A 30 -5.55 6.18 5.85
N ARG A 31 -5.30 7.18 6.70
CA ARG A 31 -4.03 7.86 6.80
C ARG A 31 -3.05 6.87 7.40
N GLU A 32 -2.13 6.42 6.57
CA GLU A 32 -1.11 5.49 6.99
C GLU A 32 0.20 6.25 7.17
N LEU A 33 0.90 5.96 8.26
CA LEU A 33 2.19 6.57 8.53
C LEU A 33 3.23 5.77 7.76
N LEU A 34 3.81 6.37 6.72
CA LEU A 34 4.79 5.73 5.86
C LEU A 34 6.10 6.50 5.91
N GLN A 35 7.18 5.76 5.86
CA GLN A 35 8.52 6.28 5.80
C GLN A 35 9.13 5.89 4.45
N SER A 36 9.71 6.87 3.76
CA SER A 36 10.33 6.63 2.47
C SER A 36 11.83 6.35 2.62
N PHE A 37 12.33 5.36 1.90
CA PHE A 37 13.74 5.03 1.81
C PHE A 37 14.19 5.14 0.36
N GLN A 38 15.25 5.90 0.09
CA GLN A 38 15.88 5.93 -1.21
C GLN A 38 17.12 5.04 -1.21
N LEU A 39 17.11 4.07 -2.10
CA LEU A 39 18.16 3.07 -2.27
C LEU A 39 18.82 3.27 -3.63
N LYS A 40 20.15 3.35 -3.66
CA LYS A 40 20.94 3.19 -4.88
C LYS A 40 21.14 1.71 -5.11
N VAL A 41 20.64 1.19 -6.21
CA VAL A 41 20.84 -0.21 -6.59
C VAL A 41 21.76 -0.24 -7.80
N THR A 42 22.78 -1.09 -7.73
CA THR A 42 23.77 -1.33 -8.77
C THR A 42 23.60 -2.74 -9.33
N GLY A 43 23.78 -2.90 -10.64
CA GLY A 43 23.47 -4.13 -11.37
C GLY A 43 22.05 -4.20 -11.96
N LEU A 44 21.31 -3.08 -11.92
CA LEU A 44 20.06 -2.89 -12.69
C LEU A 44 20.41 -2.32 -14.07
N ASP A 45 21.11 -3.10 -14.90
CA ASP A 45 21.54 -2.65 -16.23
C ASP A 45 20.47 -2.90 -17.31
N CYS A 46 19.34 -3.53 -16.95
CA CYS A 46 18.26 -3.86 -17.86
C CYS A 46 16.89 -3.62 -17.20
N GLU A 47 15.94 -3.05 -17.94
CA GLU A 47 14.55 -2.86 -17.51
C GLU A 47 13.89 -4.17 -17.05
N LYS A 48 14.36 -5.31 -17.58
CA LYS A 48 13.88 -6.64 -17.17
C LYS A 48 14.15 -6.98 -15.70
N CYS A 49 15.14 -6.35 -15.07
CA CYS A 49 15.49 -6.61 -13.67
C CYS A 49 14.66 -5.78 -12.67
N ILE A 50 14.01 -4.69 -13.12
CA ILE A 50 13.13 -3.83 -12.32
C ILE A 50 12.04 -4.64 -11.59
N PRO A 51 11.25 -5.49 -12.26
CA PRO A 51 10.20 -6.25 -11.59
C PRO A 51 10.73 -7.21 -10.52
N ASP A 52 11.91 -7.80 -10.71
CA ASP A 52 12.47 -8.74 -9.74
C ASP A 52 13.04 -8.05 -8.50
N VAL A 53 13.64 -6.87 -8.68
CA VAL A 53 14.03 -5.99 -7.57
C VAL A 53 12.80 -5.56 -6.77
N ARG A 54 11.74 -5.08 -7.45
CA ARG A 54 10.47 -4.71 -6.80
C ARG A 54 9.88 -5.88 -6.02
N LYS A 55 9.76 -7.06 -6.64
CA LYS A 55 9.25 -8.28 -5.99
C LYS A 55 10.06 -8.66 -4.76
N SER A 56 11.38 -8.52 -4.81
CA SER A 56 12.26 -8.85 -3.68
C SER A 56 12.06 -7.90 -2.50
N LEU A 57 11.88 -6.61 -2.77
CA LEU A 57 11.53 -5.62 -1.75
C LEU A 57 10.13 -5.84 -1.19
N MET A 58 9.15 -6.18 -2.04
CA MET A 58 7.79 -6.45 -1.59
C MET A 58 7.64 -7.69 -0.69
N LYS A 59 8.63 -8.59 -0.68
CA LYS A 59 8.67 -9.72 0.25
C LYS A 59 9.08 -9.32 1.67
N VAL A 60 9.66 -8.12 1.85
CA VAL A 60 10.05 -7.63 3.17
C VAL A 60 8.81 -7.15 3.91
N SER A 61 8.60 -7.67 5.12
CA SER A 61 7.48 -7.31 5.98
C SER A 61 7.46 -5.80 6.25
N GLY A 62 6.31 -5.16 5.99
CA GLY A 62 6.15 -3.72 6.23
C GLY A 62 6.42 -2.83 5.02
N VAL A 63 6.95 -3.37 3.91
CA VAL A 63 7.01 -2.64 2.64
C VAL A 63 5.60 -2.51 2.06
N ARG A 64 5.21 -1.28 1.71
CA ARG A 64 3.92 -0.96 1.09
C ARG A 64 4.03 -0.74 -0.40
N ASP A 65 5.04 0.01 -0.80
CA ASP A 65 5.35 0.17 -2.21
C ASP A 65 6.84 0.26 -2.45
N ALA A 66 7.25 -0.06 -3.66
CA ALA A 66 8.62 0.05 -4.13
C ALA A 66 8.59 0.45 -5.61
N GLU A 67 9.08 1.64 -5.90
CA GLU A 67 9.10 2.21 -7.25
C GLU A 67 10.52 2.65 -7.62
N VAL A 68 10.87 2.49 -8.90
CA VAL A 68 12.16 2.94 -9.43
C VAL A 68 11.98 4.36 -9.91
N THR A 69 12.63 5.31 -9.24
CA THR A 69 12.52 6.74 -9.54
C THR A 69 13.52 7.22 -10.59
N ALA A 70 14.67 6.55 -10.71
CA ALA A 70 15.66 6.83 -11.75
C ALA A 70 16.29 5.54 -12.26
N PHE A 71 16.41 5.41 -13.58
CA PHE A 71 17.07 4.30 -14.25
C PHE A 71 18.12 4.86 -15.22
N ASP A 72 19.39 4.75 -14.83
CA ASP A 72 20.52 5.30 -15.57
C ASP A 72 21.68 4.30 -15.62
N LYS A 73 22.59 4.47 -16.59
CA LYS A 73 23.75 3.56 -16.77
C LYS A 73 24.70 3.51 -15.56
N SER A 74 24.66 4.54 -14.72
CA SER A 74 25.52 4.67 -13.52
C SER A 74 24.88 4.12 -12.24
N GLY A 75 23.65 3.61 -12.34
CA GLY A 75 22.89 3.02 -11.24
C GLY A 75 21.46 3.50 -11.20
N SER A 76 20.60 2.70 -10.58
CA SER A 76 19.18 3.00 -10.43
C SER A 76 18.88 3.48 -9.03
N GLN A 77 17.95 4.43 -8.91
CA GLN A 77 17.40 4.86 -7.63
C GLN A 77 16.03 4.23 -7.44
N VAL A 78 15.84 3.61 -6.27
CA VAL A 78 14.60 2.95 -5.89
C VAL A 78 14.07 3.63 -4.65
N GLN A 79 12.84 4.12 -4.71
CA GLN A 79 12.12 4.65 -3.58
C GLN A 79 11.21 3.56 -3.01
N VAL A 80 11.34 3.29 -1.73
CA VAL A 80 10.59 2.26 -1.02
C VAL A 80 9.79 2.92 0.09
N GLU A 81 8.49 2.67 0.11
CA GLU A 81 7.60 3.09 1.18
C GLU A 81 7.44 1.96 2.18
N VAL A 82 7.79 2.24 3.43
CA VAL A 82 7.78 1.25 4.51
C VAL A 82 6.99 1.80 5.67
N VAL A 83 6.19 0.94 6.30
CA VAL A 83 5.59 1.26 7.58
C VAL A 83 6.71 1.37 8.63
N PRO A 84 6.81 2.49 9.36
CA PRO A 84 7.86 2.65 10.36
C PRO A 84 7.70 1.62 11.46
N LYS A 85 8.82 1.20 12.05
CA LYS A 85 8.93 0.14 13.08
C LYS A 85 8.66 -1.29 12.59
N THR A 86 8.28 -1.51 11.33
CA THR A 86 8.14 -2.88 10.78
C THR A 86 9.34 -3.35 9.97
N ALA A 87 10.04 -2.45 9.27
CA ALA A 87 11.25 -2.80 8.54
C ALA A 87 12.29 -1.70 8.68
N SER A 88 13.55 -2.11 8.69
CA SER A 88 14.72 -1.22 8.71
C SER A 88 15.35 -1.12 7.32
N GLY A 89 16.08 -0.03 7.05
CA GLY A 89 16.79 0.12 5.78
C GLY A 89 17.81 -1.00 5.53
N GLU A 90 18.39 -1.58 6.59
CA GLU A 90 19.32 -2.70 6.50
C GLU A 90 18.65 -3.99 5.99
N GLU A 91 17.42 -4.26 6.43
CA GLU A 91 16.62 -5.40 5.94
C GLU A 91 16.33 -5.28 4.44
N LEU A 92 16.01 -4.07 3.96
CA LEU A 92 15.81 -3.83 2.53
C LEU A 92 17.08 -4.13 1.73
N VAL A 93 18.23 -3.68 2.21
CA VAL A 93 19.54 -3.94 1.57
C VAL A 93 19.86 -5.43 1.61
N SER A 94 19.58 -6.11 2.71
CA SER A 94 19.80 -7.56 2.86
C SER A 94 18.92 -8.39 1.92
N ALA A 95 17.64 -8.00 1.76
CA ALA A 95 16.72 -8.63 0.83
C ALA A 95 17.21 -8.49 -0.63
N LEU A 96 17.67 -7.31 -1.02
CA LEU A 96 18.25 -7.07 -2.35
C LEU A 96 19.55 -7.85 -2.58
N ARG A 97 20.41 -7.92 -1.55
CA ARG A 97 21.64 -8.72 -1.61
C ARG A 97 21.35 -10.20 -1.80
N SER A 98 20.33 -10.71 -1.11
CA SER A 98 19.88 -12.11 -1.25
C SER A 98 19.31 -12.40 -2.63
N ALA A 99 18.75 -11.38 -3.30
CA ALA A 99 18.32 -11.45 -4.69
C ALA A 99 19.48 -11.25 -5.70
N GLY A 100 20.71 -11.03 -5.25
CA GLY A 100 21.90 -10.87 -6.10
C GLY A 100 22.21 -9.41 -6.50
N PHE A 101 21.50 -8.43 -5.94
CA PHE A 101 21.70 -7.01 -6.24
C PHE A 101 22.48 -6.30 -5.13
N LYS A 102 23.29 -5.31 -5.50
CA LYS A 102 24.01 -4.46 -4.54
C LYS A 102 23.22 -3.18 -4.30
N ALA A 103 22.82 -2.93 -3.07
CA ALA A 103 22.05 -1.75 -2.69
C ALA A 103 22.74 -0.95 -1.57
N GLN A 104 22.57 0.38 -1.62
CA GLN A 104 22.99 1.31 -0.56
C GLN A 104 21.89 2.31 -0.28
N ILE A 105 21.70 2.67 0.99
CA ILE A 105 20.77 3.72 1.39
C ILE A 105 21.42 5.07 1.08
N ILE A 106 20.75 5.89 0.29
CA ILE A 106 21.22 7.24 -0.06
C ILE A 106 20.52 8.29 0.80
N ALA A 107 19.23 8.08 1.06
CA ALA A 107 18.43 8.97 1.88
C ALA A 107 17.34 8.18 2.62
N VAL A 108 17.04 8.65 3.81
CA VAL A 108 15.89 8.20 4.61
C VAL A 108 15.00 9.41 4.77
N GLY A 109 13.79 9.33 4.22
CA GLY A 109 12.77 10.34 4.43
C GLY A 109 12.21 10.26 5.84
N GLU A 110 11.77 11.41 6.35
CA GLU A 110 11.00 11.44 7.58
C GLU A 110 9.67 10.69 7.41
N PRO A 111 9.15 10.05 8.47
CA PRO A 111 7.84 9.44 8.44
C PRO A 111 6.77 10.51 8.21
N ARG A 112 5.92 10.30 7.20
CA ARG A 112 4.84 11.23 6.84
C ARG A 112 3.52 10.48 6.83
N MET A 113 2.45 11.19 7.17
CA MET A 113 1.10 10.69 6.96
C MET A 113 0.77 10.76 5.48
N VAL A 114 0.54 9.60 4.87
CA VAL A 114 0.07 9.49 3.49
C VAL A 114 -1.43 9.25 3.54
N SER A 115 -2.19 10.18 2.99
CA SER A 115 -3.60 9.95 2.68
C SER A 115 -3.64 9.03 1.47
N LEU A 116 -4.09 7.78 1.66
CA LEU A 116 -4.41 6.90 0.54
C LEU A 116 -5.67 7.43 -0.15
N THR A 117 -5.55 8.54 -0.88
CA THR A 117 -6.62 9.02 -1.76
C THR A 117 -6.81 7.93 -2.79
N ARG A 118 -7.98 7.27 -2.74
CA ARG A 118 -8.37 6.25 -3.71
C ARG A 118 -8.22 6.87 -5.09
N ASN A 119 -7.12 6.56 -5.77
CA ASN A 119 -6.79 7.15 -7.04
C ASN A 119 -7.80 6.60 -8.07
N SER A 120 -8.94 7.29 -8.24
CA SER A 120 -9.93 7.06 -9.30
C SER A 120 -9.41 7.59 -10.64
N GLY A 121 -8.11 7.40 -10.89
CA GLY A 121 -7.39 7.76 -12.12
C GLY A 121 -7.00 6.53 -12.94
N PHE A 122 -7.73 5.43 -12.79
CA PHE A 122 -7.60 4.29 -13.70
C PHE A 122 -8.30 4.67 -15.03
N SER A 123 -7.49 5.26 -15.90
CA SER A 123 -7.61 5.19 -17.36
C SER A 123 -8.98 5.48 -17.98
N LEU A 124 -9.29 6.76 -18.16
CA LEU A 124 -10.12 7.22 -19.30
C LEU A 124 -9.22 7.38 -20.54
N PHE A 125 -8.48 6.32 -20.90
CA PHE A 125 -7.59 6.28 -22.07
C PHE A 125 -7.76 4.93 -22.78
N GLY A 126 -9.01 4.57 -23.05
CA GLY A 126 -9.37 3.29 -23.69
C GLY A 126 -10.72 3.30 -24.38
N LEU A 127 -11.21 4.46 -24.84
CA LEU A 127 -12.48 4.53 -25.57
C LEU A 127 -12.52 5.70 -26.57
N PHE A 128 -11.58 5.73 -27.50
CA PHE A 128 -11.78 6.37 -28.80
C PHE A 128 -11.04 5.53 -29.84
N GLU A 129 -11.71 4.43 -30.17
CA GLU A 129 -11.76 3.87 -31.52
C GLU A 129 -12.57 4.82 -32.42
#